data_AF-A0AAW0FG56-F1
#
_entry.id   AF-A0AAW0FG56-F1
#
_cell.length_a   1.000
_cell.length_b   1.000
_cell.length_c   1.000
_cell.angle_alpha   90.00
_cell.angle_beta   90.00
_cell.angle_gamma   90.00
#
_symmetry.space_group_name_H-M   'P 1'
#
loop_
_entity.id
_entity.type
_entity.pdbx_description
1 polymer ?
#
loop_
_entity_poly.entity_id
_entity_poly.type
_entity_poly.pdbx_seq_one_letter_code
_entity_poly.pdbx_strand_id
1 'polypeptide(L)'
;MAEKLGLSYKNSVELHKITDESLPGRPRFKREEIVVAGESFDIYFRDVIECVRALFRNPEFAAYLVFSPEQHYSDPACHSEHRIYHEMHTGKWWWSTQIALEEKTPGATIIPIIISSDKTQLTLFRGKTAYPVYLTIGNIPKEIRKKPSRQAQILLGYLPTTRLKHITSPTSRRRALANLFHRGMKLMLDPLVEAGKHGLPMRGGDGVLRRCHLLFAAFVGDYPEQLLVTCTKVCPTCDVPRDELGSGDLGESRDLQAVLEALELVDGPPGEFFAACRGAGIKPIVHPFWEGFPYTNIFRAITPDILHQLYQALIKHLVAWLTNSKAFGPIEVDARCRRMPPNHTTRLFTKGITTLSRVSGQEHRDIARIVMGLIVDLRLLNGHSTTRLLLAVRGMLDFLYLAQYKAHRSTTLGDMDAALRKFHANKNIFVDLGVRARFQLPKLHNAGHYRYSIELFGTTENYNTQTTERLHIDYTKDAYNASNTRNAFAQMTKWLERYSVTTTL
;
A
#
# COMPACT_ATOMS: atom_id res chain seq x y z
N MET A 1 -16.13 -19.02 36.73
CA MET A 1 -16.35 -18.08 35.60
C MET A 1 -16.43 -18.83 34.27
N ALA A 2 -15.49 -19.73 33.95
CA ALA A 2 -15.54 -20.58 32.75
C ALA A 2 -16.79 -21.49 32.64
N GLU A 3 -17.21 -22.15 33.73
CA GLU A 3 -18.45 -22.95 33.76
C GLU A 3 -19.73 -22.11 33.56
N LYS A 4 -19.77 -20.90 34.12
CA LYS A 4 -20.91 -19.98 33.96
C LYS A 4 -21.04 -19.41 32.55
N LEU A 5 -19.94 -19.40 31.78
CA LEU A 5 -19.90 -18.95 30.37
C LEU A 5 -19.99 -20.10 29.37
N GLY A 6 -20.09 -21.36 29.83
CA GLY A 6 -20.11 -22.54 28.95
C GLY A 6 -18.78 -22.81 28.23
N LEU A 7 -17.65 -22.28 28.73
CA LEU A 7 -16.33 -22.34 28.09
C LEU A 7 -15.42 -23.45 28.65
N SER A 8 -16.00 -24.51 29.24
CA SER A 8 -15.24 -25.65 29.75
C SER A 8 -14.92 -26.64 28.62
N TYR A 9 -13.67 -27.06 28.49
CA TYR A 9 -13.21 -28.02 27.49
C TYR A 9 -12.15 -28.96 28.09
N LYS A 10 -12.09 -30.20 27.60
CA LYS A 10 -11.17 -31.25 28.08
C LYS A 10 -10.02 -31.53 27.12
N ASN A 11 -10.16 -31.09 25.87
CA ASN A 11 -9.16 -31.29 24.82
C ASN A 11 -9.29 -30.20 23.74
N SER A 12 -8.34 -30.18 22.80
CA SER A 12 -8.33 -29.20 21.71
C SER A 12 -9.51 -29.33 20.76
N VAL A 13 -10.12 -30.52 20.63
CA VAL A 13 -11.29 -30.75 19.77
C VAL A 13 -12.52 -30.06 20.36
N GLU A 14 -12.75 -30.21 21.66
CA GLU A 14 -13.84 -29.52 22.37
C GLU A 14 -13.66 -28.01 22.35
N LEU A 15 -12.44 -27.50 22.59
CA LEU A 15 -12.15 -26.06 22.47
C LEU A 15 -12.43 -25.53 21.06
N HIS A 16 -12.00 -26.26 20.04
CA HIS A 16 -12.29 -25.91 18.66
C HIS A 16 -13.79 -25.91 18.37
N LYS A 17 -14.55 -26.85 18.91
CA LYS A 17 -16.01 -26.89 18.75
C LYS A 17 -16.68 -25.68 19.38
N ILE A 18 -16.29 -25.31 20.61
CA ILE A 18 -16.79 -24.10 21.29
C ILE A 18 -16.45 -22.84 20.46
N THR A 19 -15.23 -22.76 19.96
CA THR A 19 -14.78 -21.66 19.10
C THR A 19 -15.56 -21.57 17.80
N ASP A 20 -15.79 -22.71 17.16
CA ASP A 20 -16.46 -22.81 15.87
C ASP A 20 -17.98 -22.59 15.99
N GLU A 21 -18.61 -22.89 17.13
CA GLU A 21 -20.08 -22.90 17.26
C GLU A 21 -20.65 -21.81 18.18
N SER A 22 -19.90 -21.37 19.20
CA SER A 22 -20.47 -20.61 20.33
C SER A 22 -19.87 -19.22 20.54
N LEU A 23 -18.71 -18.92 19.98
CA LEU A 23 -18.01 -17.65 20.21
C LEU A 23 -18.14 -16.68 19.03
N PRO A 24 -18.39 -15.38 19.29
CA PRO A 24 -18.43 -14.38 18.23
C PRO A 24 -17.02 -14.19 17.64
N GLY A 25 -16.89 -14.45 16.35
CA GLY A 25 -15.63 -14.34 15.61
C GLY A 25 -15.71 -13.38 14.44
N ARG A 26 -14.59 -13.26 13.71
CA ARG A 26 -14.59 -12.57 12.42
C ARG A 26 -15.53 -13.29 11.43
N PRO A 27 -15.99 -12.59 10.37
CA PRO A 27 -16.76 -13.22 9.31
C PRO A 27 -16.03 -14.46 8.75
N ARG A 28 -16.78 -15.52 8.48
CA ARG A 28 -16.21 -16.78 7.96
C ARG A 28 -15.76 -16.62 6.52
N PHE A 29 -14.75 -17.41 6.15
CA PHE A 29 -14.34 -17.56 4.76
C PHE A 29 -15.36 -18.39 4.00
N LYS A 30 -15.63 -17.97 2.77
CA LYS A 30 -16.33 -18.69 1.72
C LYS A 30 -15.30 -19.12 0.68
N ARG A 31 -15.60 -20.19 -0.05
CA ARG A 31 -14.82 -20.65 -1.19
C ARG A 31 -15.68 -20.53 -2.44
N GLU A 32 -15.15 -19.87 -3.46
CA GLU A 32 -15.74 -19.83 -4.78
C GLU A 32 -14.69 -20.13 -5.84
N GLU A 33 -15.14 -20.66 -6.97
CA GLU A 33 -14.29 -20.98 -8.10
C GLU A 33 -14.44 -19.89 -9.17
N ILE A 34 -13.32 -19.40 -9.71
CA ILE A 34 -13.33 -18.52 -10.88
C ILE A 34 -12.57 -19.17 -12.03
N VAL A 35 -13.07 -18.99 -13.25
CA VAL A 35 -12.45 -19.51 -14.47
C VAL A 35 -11.80 -18.38 -15.25
N VAL A 36 -10.50 -18.51 -15.54
CA VAL A 36 -9.76 -17.55 -16.38
C VAL A 36 -8.84 -18.32 -17.32
N ALA A 37 -8.94 -18.00 -18.62
CA ALA A 37 -8.13 -18.64 -19.66
C ALA A 37 -8.21 -20.19 -19.63
N GLY A 38 -9.41 -20.72 -19.40
CA GLY A 38 -9.70 -22.16 -19.43
C GLY A 38 -9.26 -22.95 -18.17
N GLU A 39 -8.69 -22.29 -17.16
CA GLU A 39 -8.34 -22.92 -15.88
C GLU A 39 -9.26 -22.39 -14.77
N SER A 40 -9.66 -23.29 -13.86
CA SER A 40 -10.39 -22.95 -12.63
C SER A 40 -9.42 -22.63 -11.48
N PHE A 41 -9.80 -21.67 -10.65
CA PHE A 41 -9.05 -21.25 -9.48
C PHE A 41 -9.97 -21.06 -8.27
N ASP A 42 -9.67 -21.74 -7.18
CA ASP A 42 -10.30 -21.49 -5.88
C ASP A 42 -9.88 -20.12 -5.34
N ILE A 43 -10.86 -19.32 -4.92
CA ILE A 43 -10.70 -18.11 -4.10
C ILE A 43 -11.33 -18.37 -2.75
N TYR A 44 -10.56 -18.05 -1.70
CA TYR A 44 -11.04 -18.07 -0.33
C TYR A 44 -11.15 -16.64 0.17
N PHE A 45 -12.36 -16.20 0.51
CA PHE A 45 -12.60 -14.81 0.89
C PHE A 45 -13.75 -14.66 1.88
N ARG A 46 -13.82 -13.51 2.54
CA ARG A 46 -14.88 -13.13 3.47
C ARG A 46 -15.81 -12.13 2.80
N ASP A 47 -17.04 -12.07 3.28
CA ASP A 47 -17.97 -11.02 2.88
C ASP A 47 -17.44 -9.65 3.33
N VAL A 48 -17.22 -8.75 2.37
CA VAL A 48 -16.62 -7.43 2.62
C VAL A 48 -17.49 -6.56 3.51
N ILE A 49 -18.82 -6.65 3.40
CA ILE A 49 -19.76 -5.87 4.21
C ILE A 49 -19.72 -6.37 5.66
N GLU A 50 -19.70 -7.68 5.87
CA GLU A 50 -19.53 -8.26 7.20
C GLU A 50 -18.16 -7.91 7.82
N CYS A 51 -17.10 -7.83 7.01
CA CYS A 51 -15.78 -7.41 7.49
C CYS A 51 -15.80 -5.95 7.97
N VAL A 52 -16.43 -5.06 7.20
CA VAL A 52 -16.61 -3.66 7.59
C VAL A 52 -17.48 -3.55 8.84
N ARG A 53 -18.60 -4.28 8.92
CA ARG A 53 -19.45 -4.34 10.12
C ARG A 53 -18.67 -4.78 11.34
N ALA A 54 -17.82 -5.80 11.21
CA ALA A 54 -17.00 -6.30 12.32
C ALA A 54 -16.02 -5.25 12.86
N LEU A 55 -15.44 -4.40 12.00
CA LEU A 55 -14.60 -3.29 12.43
C LEU A 55 -15.44 -2.15 13.03
N PHE A 56 -16.49 -1.73 12.34
CA PHE A 56 -17.29 -0.56 12.71
C PHE A 56 -18.12 -0.77 13.98
N ARG A 57 -18.57 -2.01 14.25
CA ARG A 57 -19.33 -2.38 15.45
C ARG A 57 -18.47 -2.74 16.65
N ASN A 58 -17.15 -2.81 16.50
CA ASN A 58 -16.28 -3.23 17.60
C ASN A 58 -16.34 -2.19 18.75
N PRO A 59 -16.82 -2.56 19.95
CA PRO A 59 -16.88 -1.64 21.09
C PRO A 59 -15.51 -1.05 21.48
N GLU A 60 -14.42 -1.79 21.26
CA GLU A 60 -13.07 -1.28 21.53
C GLU A 60 -12.66 -0.08 20.68
N PHE A 61 -13.28 0.05 19.50
CA PHE A 61 -13.03 1.17 18.60
C PHE A 61 -14.05 2.29 18.76
N ALA A 62 -15.17 2.05 19.45
CA ALA A 62 -16.29 2.99 19.54
C ALA A 62 -15.85 4.41 19.97
N ALA A 63 -14.99 4.50 20.98
CA ALA A 63 -14.47 5.78 21.48
C ALA A 63 -13.50 6.51 20.53
N TYR A 64 -13.03 5.83 19.48
CA TYR A 64 -12.02 6.34 18.55
C TYR A 64 -12.53 6.51 17.12
N LEU A 65 -13.72 5.97 16.80
CA LEU A 65 -14.27 6.05 15.45
C LEU A 65 -14.57 7.50 15.08
N VAL A 66 -14.08 7.90 13.90
CA VAL A 66 -14.39 9.19 13.30
C VAL A 66 -15.48 9.01 12.26
N PHE A 67 -16.52 9.85 12.32
CA PHE A 67 -17.72 9.72 11.49
C PHE A 67 -17.86 10.82 10.44
N SER A 68 -17.15 11.94 10.60
CA SER A 68 -17.22 13.11 9.72
C SER A 68 -15.82 13.63 9.40
N PRO A 69 -15.61 14.24 8.22
CA PRO A 69 -14.34 14.89 7.91
C PRO A 69 -14.17 16.16 8.75
N GLU A 70 -12.92 16.54 8.98
CA GLU A 70 -12.56 17.73 9.76
C GLU A 70 -11.50 18.55 9.03
N GLN A 71 -11.47 19.85 9.27
CA GLN A 71 -10.39 20.72 8.79
C GLN A 71 -9.64 21.27 10.00
N HIS A 72 -8.37 20.90 10.11
CA HIS A 72 -7.51 21.33 11.21
C HIS A 72 -6.59 22.43 10.74
N TYR A 73 -6.42 23.47 11.57
CA TYR A 73 -5.56 24.61 11.29
C TYR A 73 -4.61 24.83 12.47
N SER A 74 -3.35 25.14 12.16
CA SER A 74 -2.35 25.44 13.20
C SER A 74 -2.44 26.85 13.78
N ASP A 75 -3.15 27.74 13.08
CA ASP A 75 -3.46 29.10 13.52
C ASP A 75 -4.94 29.37 13.20
N PRO A 76 -5.77 29.68 14.21
CA PRO A 76 -7.18 30.02 14.00
C PRO A 76 -7.40 31.28 13.14
N ALA A 77 -6.42 32.19 13.05
CA ALA A 77 -6.56 33.47 12.35
C ALA A 77 -6.28 33.40 10.84
N CYS A 78 -5.62 32.34 10.36
CA CYS A 78 -5.22 32.21 8.95
C CYS A 78 -5.54 30.80 8.41
N HIS A 79 -6.73 30.64 7.84
CA HIS A 79 -7.23 29.34 7.40
C HIS A 79 -6.49 28.76 6.18
N SER A 80 -5.94 29.54 5.25
CA SER A 80 -5.39 28.98 4.00
C SER A 80 -3.96 28.42 4.14
N GLU A 81 -3.07 29.10 4.87
CA GLU A 81 -1.64 28.75 4.95
C GLU A 81 -1.32 27.73 6.05
N HIS A 82 -2.25 27.52 6.98
CA HIS A 82 -2.02 26.76 8.21
C HIS A 82 -2.75 25.42 8.29
N ARG A 83 -3.35 24.94 7.20
CA ARG A 83 -4.07 23.65 7.16
C ARG A 83 -3.13 22.49 7.51
N ILE A 84 -3.59 21.61 8.39
CA ILE A 84 -2.87 20.43 8.86
C ILE A 84 -3.50 19.17 8.25
N TYR A 85 -2.66 18.30 7.70
CA TYR A 85 -3.03 16.98 7.21
C TYR A 85 -2.34 15.91 8.05
N HIS A 86 -3.12 14.99 8.63
CA HIS A 86 -2.53 13.89 9.39
C HIS A 86 -3.32 12.58 9.32
N GLU A 87 -4.64 12.61 9.47
CA GLU A 87 -5.51 11.44 9.36
C GLU A 87 -6.36 11.52 8.08
N MET A 88 -6.97 10.40 7.68
CA MET A 88 -7.78 10.36 6.46
C MET A 88 -8.97 11.35 6.51
N HIS A 89 -9.58 11.56 7.68
CA HIS A 89 -10.68 12.51 7.87
C HIS A 89 -10.25 13.98 7.75
N THR A 90 -8.96 14.27 7.90
CA THR A 90 -8.40 15.62 7.66
C THR A 90 -8.05 15.90 6.20
N GLY A 91 -8.01 14.83 5.40
CA GLY A 91 -7.69 14.86 3.99
C GLY A 91 -8.80 15.50 3.15
N LYS A 92 -8.40 16.07 2.01
CA LYS A 92 -9.31 16.69 1.04
C LYS A 92 -10.30 15.68 0.46
N TRP A 93 -9.91 14.41 0.31
CA TRP A 93 -10.78 13.38 -0.30
C TRP A 93 -12.04 13.15 0.53
N TRP A 94 -11.92 12.96 1.84
CA TRP A 94 -13.09 12.70 2.69
C TRP A 94 -14.00 13.94 2.70
N TRP A 95 -13.43 15.13 2.88
CA TRP A 95 -14.19 16.38 2.88
C TRP A 95 -14.99 16.59 1.57
N SER A 96 -14.35 16.50 0.41
CA SER A 96 -15.03 16.70 -0.88
C SER A 96 -16.08 15.63 -1.16
N THR A 97 -15.81 14.39 -0.75
CA THR A 97 -16.74 13.28 -0.96
C THR A 97 -17.95 13.38 -0.03
N GLN A 98 -17.75 13.87 1.20
CA GLN A 98 -18.86 14.14 2.13
C GLN A 98 -19.79 15.21 1.57
N ILE A 99 -19.26 16.31 1.05
CA ILE A 99 -20.07 17.36 0.40
C ILE A 99 -20.94 16.76 -0.71
N ALA A 100 -20.34 16.00 -1.64
CA ALA A 100 -21.06 15.41 -2.77
C ALA A 100 -22.16 14.40 -2.35
N LEU A 101 -22.00 13.74 -1.20
CA LEU A 101 -23.01 12.84 -0.64
C LEU A 101 -24.14 13.61 0.06
N GLU A 102 -23.80 14.59 0.88
CA GLU A 102 -24.77 15.42 1.61
C GLU A 102 -25.67 16.22 0.65
N GLU A 103 -25.13 16.68 -0.48
CA GLU A 103 -25.90 17.35 -1.54
C GLU A 103 -27.02 16.47 -2.12
N LYS A 104 -26.79 15.16 -2.23
CA LYS A 104 -27.79 14.22 -2.76
C LYS A 104 -28.79 13.81 -1.70
N THR A 105 -28.27 13.35 -0.56
CA THR A 105 -29.09 12.90 0.55
C THR A 105 -28.40 13.26 1.86
N PRO A 106 -28.93 14.19 2.65
CA PRO A 106 -28.32 14.58 3.92
C PRO A 106 -28.21 13.43 4.93
N GLY A 107 -27.24 13.52 5.84
CA GLY A 107 -27.02 12.57 6.95
C GLY A 107 -26.21 11.32 6.58
N ALA A 108 -25.31 11.43 5.61
CA ALA A 108 -24.45 10.33 5.19
C ALA A 108 -23.24 10.17 6.14
N THR A 109 -22.84 8.93 6.43
CA THR A 109 -21.57 8.63 7.09
C THR A 109 -20.67 7.90 6.10
N ILE A 110 -19.51 8.44 5.78
CA ILE A 110 -18.56 7.73 4.92
C ILE A 110 -17.77 6.72 5.75
N ILE A 111 -17.64 5.51 5.21
CA ILE A 111 -16.68 4.51 5.65
C ILE A 111 -15.63 4.35 4.55
N PRO A 112 -14.44 4.98 4.69
CA PRO A 112 -13.38 4.84 3.69
C PRO A 112 -12.81 3.43 3.75
N ILE A 113 -12.92 2.67 2.67
CA ILE A 113 -12.36 1.33 2.52
C ILE A 113 -10.92 1.44 2.04
N ILE A 114 -10.00 0.88 2.82
CA ILE A 114 -8.58 0.82 2.48
C ILE A 114 -8.24 -0.64 2.23
N ILE A 115 -7.80 -0.93 1.00
CA ILE A 115 -7.42 -2.27 0.57
C ILE A 115 -5.91 -2.34 0.41
N SER A 116 -5.33 -3.47 0.77
CA SER A 116 -3.94 -3.75 0.45
C SER A 116 -3.76 -5.17 -0.05
N SER A 117 -2.88 -5.37 -1.02
CA SER A 117 -2.43 -6.70 -1.40
C SER A 117 -0.94 -6.70 -1.68
N ASP A 118 -0.30 -7.81 -1.34
CA ASP A 118 1.08 -8.07 -1.68
C ASP A 118 1.30 -9.59 -1.73
N LYS A 119 2.05 -10.04 -2.74
CA LYS A 119 2.31 -11.46 -2.94
C LYS A 119 3.51 -11.87 -2.12
N THR A 120 3.30 -12.76 -1.17
CA THR A 120 4.33 -13.18 -0.22
C THR A 120 4.75 -14.64 -0.42
N GLN A 121 6.03 -14.94 -0.13
CA GLN A 121 6.54 -16.30 -0.13
C GLN A 121 6.25 -16.96 1.22
N LEU A 122 5.65 -18.15 1.16
CA LEU A 122 5.35 -18.99 2.33
C LEU A 122 6.56 -19.83 2.74
N THR A 123 7.44 -20.19 1.80
CA THR A 123 8.61 -21.05 2.07
C THR A 123 9.83 -20.53 1.31
N LEU A 124 11.02 -20.63 1.93
CA LEU A 124 12.28 -20.19 1.31
C LEU A 124 12.77 -21.12 0.19
N PHE A 125 12.45 -22.42 0.26
CA PHE A 125 13.06 -23.44 -0.60
C PHE A 125 12.11 -24.10 -1.61
N ARG A 126 10.78 -23.91 -1.49
CA ARG A 126 9.78 -24.62 -2.32
C ARG A 126 8.93 -23.71 -3.20
N GLY A 127 9.19 -22.39 -3.18
CA GLY A 127 8.53 -21.43 -4.07
C GLY A 127 7.01 -21.35 -3.90
N LYS A 128 6.47 -21.78 -2.75
CA LYS A 128 5.07 -21.62 -2.40
C LYS A 128 4.79 -20.16 -2.03
N THR A 129 3.70 -19.62 -2.55
CA THR A 129 3.30 -18.22 -2.38
C THR A 129 1.86 -18.13 -1.90
N ALA A 130 1.56 -17.10 -1.12
CA ALA A 130 0.20 -16.65 -0.85
C ALA A 130 0.03 -15.23 -1.40
N TYR A 131 -1.21 -14.87 -1.69
CA TYR A 131 -1.55 -13.54 -2.18
C TYR A 131 -2.69 -12.96 -1.35
N PRO A 132 -2.40 -12.56 -0.10
CA PRO A 132 -3.40 -12.01 0.80
C PRO A 132 -3.92 -10.66 0.31
N VAL A 133 -5.20 -10.42 0.57
CA VAL A 133 -5.86 -9.11 0.46
C VAL A 133 -6.35 -8.72 1.84
N TYR A 134 -5.88 -7.59 2.36
CA TYR A 134 -6.32 -7.05 3.64
C TYR A 134 -7.25 -5.85 3.44
N LEU A 135 -8.13 -5.67 4.41
CA LEU A 135 -9.11 -4.59 4.50
C LEU A 135 -9.02 -3.92 5.88
N THR A 136 -9.08 -2.59 5.87
CA THR A 136 -9.35 -1.76 7.05
C THR A 136 -10.24 -0.58 6.65
N ILE A 137 -10.66 0.21 7.63
CA ILE A 137 -11.50 1.40 7.41
C ILE A 137 -10.81 2.67 7.89
N GLY A 138 -10.95 3.75 7.12
CA GLY A 138 -10.35 5.06 7.44
C GLY A 138 -10.93 5.74 8.68
N ASN A 139 -12.08 5.27 9.17
CA ASN A 139 -12.69 5.75 10.43
C ASN A 139 -11.86 5.39 11.67
N ILE A 140 -10.98 4.39 11.58
CA ILE A 140 -10.10 4.00 12.69
C ILE A 140 -8.78 4.79 12.56
N PRO A 141 -8.35 5.51 13.61
CA PRO A 141 -7.09 6.25 13.60
C PRO A 141 -5.88 5.39 13.22
N LYS A 142 -4.94 5.97 12.47
CA LYS A 142 -3.76 5.23 11.94
C LYS A 142 -2.90 4.59 13.04
N GLU A 143 -2.83 5.22 14.21
CA GLU A 143 -2.12 4.73 15.40
C GLU A 143 -2.71 3.42 15.96
N ILE A 144 -4.00 3.19 15.75
CA ILE A 144 -4.68 1.93 16.10
C ILE A 144 -4.51 0.94 14.95
N ARG A 145 -4.75 1.35 13.70
CA ARG A 145 -4.62 0.49 12.50
C ARG A 145 -3.25 -0.16 12.36
N LYS A 146 -2.18 0.54 12.76
CA LYS A 146 -0.80 0.04 12.64
C LYS A 146 -0.38 -0.95 13.72
N LYS A 147 -1.21 -1.19 14.75
CA LYS A 147 -0.93 -2.13 15.84
C LYS A 147 -1.62 -3.47 15.55
N PRO A 148 -0.89 -4.54 15.16
CA PRO A 148 -1.50 -5.84 14.88
C PRO A 148 -2.31 -6.38 16.05
N SER A 149 -1.86 -6.13 17.29
CA SER A 149 -2.57 -6.53 18.52
C SER A 149 -3.95 -5.88 18.70
N ARG A 150 -4.22 -4.76 18.04
CA ARG A 150 -5.54 -4.11 18.07
C ARG A 150 -6.50 -4.68 17.02
N GLN A 151 -6.01 -5.54 16.11
CA GLN A 151 -6.81 -6.20 15.07
C GLN A 151 -7.71 -5.26 14.25
N ALA A 152 -7.25 -4.04 13.98
CA ALA A 152 -7.97 -3.09 13.15
C ALA A 152 -7.84 -3.37 11.63
N GLN A 153 -7.24 -4.51 11.27
CA GLN A 153 -7.04 -5.00 9.90
C GLN A 153 -7.66 -6.41 9.80
N ILE A 154 -8.35 -6.69 8.70
CA ILE A 154 -8.94 -8.00 8.42
C ILE A 154 -8.30 -8.56 7.15
N LEU A 155 -7.84 -9.80 7.18
CA LEU A 155 -7.58 -10.56 5.95
C LEU A 155 -8.92 -10.83 5.26
N LEU A 156 -9.18 -10.14 4.15
CA LEU A 156 -10.39 -10.28 3.35
C LEU A 156 -10.36 -11.58 2.55
N GLY A 157 -9.22 -11.97 1.99
CA GLY A 157 -9.12 -13.19 1.20
C GLY A 157 -7.74 -13.51 0.67
N TYR A 158 -7.65 -14.62 -0.04
CA TYR A 158 -6.48 -15.07 -0.78
C TYR A 158 -6.78 -15.08 -2.28
N LEU A 159 -6.04 -14.28 -3.04
CA LEU A 159 -6.06 -14.34 -4.48
C LEU A 159 -5.32 -15.59 -4.99
N PRO A 160 -5.71 -16.14 -6.14
CA PRO A 160 -5.02 -17.29 -6.71
C PRO A 160 -3.57 -16.96 -7.09
N THR A 161 -2.66 -17.87 -6.77
CA THR A 161 -1.27 -17.81 -7.25
C THR A 161 -1.03 -18.87 -8.30
N THR A 162 -0.81 -18.46 -9.54
CA THR A 162 -0.52 -19.35 -10.67
C THR A 162 0.57 -18.78 -11.56
N ARG A 163 1.18 -19.65 -12.36
CA ARG A 163 2.13 -19.28 -13.42
C ARG A 163 1.51 -19.37 -14.82
N LEU A 164 0.30 -19.92 -14.97
CA LEU A 164 -0.40 -20.16 -16.25
C LEU A 164 0.57 -20.67 -17.34
N LYS A 165 1.25 -21.78 -17.07
CA LYS A 165 2.34 -22.28 -17.94
C LYS A 165 1.83 -22.78 -19.29
N HIS A 166 0.55 -23.14 -19.39
CA HIS A 166 -0.10 -23.52 -20.64
C HIS A 166 -0.18 -22.36 -21.64
N ILE A 167 -0.17 -21.11 -21.17
CA ILE A 167 -0.15 -19.94 -22.05
C ILE A 167 1.31 -19.66 -22.47
N THR A 168 1.61 -19.99 -23.72
CA THR A 168 2.96 -19.85 -24.30
C THR A 168 3.34 -18.38 -24.53
N SER A 169 2.41 -17.56 -25.04
CA SER A 169 2.64 -16.13 -25.29
C SER A 169 2.84 -15.35 -23.98
N PRO A 170 4.02 -14.71 -23.75
CA PRO A 170 4.27 -13.95 -22.53
C PRO A 170 3.34 -12.75 -22.35
N THR A 171 2.86 -12.15 -23.45
CA THR A 171 1.93 -11.01 -23.41
C THR A 171 0.53 -11.47 -23.05
N SER A 172 0.03 -12.53 -23.69
CA SER A 172 -1.28 -13.12 -23.35
C SER A 172 -1.29 -13.64 -21.91
N ARG A 173 -0.20 -14.26 -21.46
CA ARG A 173 -0.05 -14.75 -20.08
C ARG A 173 -0.11 -13.63 -19.04
N ARG A 174 0.60 -12.52 -19.28
CA ARG A 174 0.55 -11.34 -18.40
C ARG A 174 -0.86 -10.75 -18.31
N ARG A 175 -1.57 -10.69 -19.44
CA ARG A 175 -2.96 -10.23 -19.47
C ARG A 175 -3.91 -11.18 -18.74
N ALA A 176 -3.77 -12.50 -18.94
CA ALA A 176 -4.56 -13.50 -18.23
C ALA A 176 -4.34 -13.45 -16.71
N LEU A 177 -3.09 -13.30 -16.25
CA LEU A 177 -2.79 -13.09 -14.84
C LEU A 177 -3.41 -11.79 -14.28
N ALA A 178 -3.42 -10.72 -15.07
CA ALA A 178 -4.06 -9.48 -14.67
C ALA A 178 -5.58 -9.61 -14.59
N ASN A 179 -6.22 -10.23 -15.58
CA ASN A 179 -7.66 -10.53 -15.53
C ASN A 179 -8.01 -11.44 -14.35
N LEU A 180 -7.15 -12.41 -14.00
CA LEU A 180 -7.33 -13.25 -12.81
C LEU A 180 -7.31 -12.44 -11.51
N PHE A 181 -6.37 -11.50 -11.39
CA PHE A 181 -6.34 -10.56 -10.27
C PHE A 181 -7.62 -9.72 -10.20
N HIS A 182 -8.00 -9.05 -11.30
CA HIS A 182 -9.18 -8.19 -11.30
C HIS A 182 -10.47 -8.96 -11.08
N ARG A 183 -10.61 -10.17 -11.63
CA ARG A 183 -11.77 -11.03 -11.40
C ARG A 183 -11.88 -11.45 -9.92
N GLY A 184 -10.76 -11.83 -9.30
CA GLY A 184 -10.74 -12.19 -7.88
C GLY A 184 -11.02 -11.00 -6.96
N MET A 185 -10.44 -9.84 -7.27
CA MET A 185 -10.74 -8.60 -6.53
C MET A 185 -12.19 -8.17 -6.70
N LYS A 186 -12.75 -8.28 -7.91
CA LYS A 186 -14.16 -7.96 -8.19
C LYS A 186 -15.05 -8.87 -7.35
N LEU A 187 -14.83 -10.18 -7.37
CA LEU A 187 -15.61 -11.12 -6.56
C LEU A 187 -15.67 -10.72 -5.08
N MET A 188 -14.55 -10.28 -4.50
CA MET A 188 -14.49 -9.88 -3.09
C MET A 188 -15.11 -8.50 -2.81
N LEU A 189 -15.05 -7.57 -3.75
CA LEU A 189 -15.35 -6.15 -3.53
C LEU A 189 -16.59 -5.64 -4.25
N ASP A 190 -17.20 -6.43 -5.14
CA ASP A 190 -18.43 -6.07 -5.87
C ASP A 190 -19.56 -5.55 -4.96
N PRO A 191 -19.78 -6.10 -3.74
CA PRO A 191 -20.79 -5.57 -2.83
C PRO A 191 -20.59 -4.10 -2.44
N LEU A 192 -19.38 -3.55 -2.60
CA LEU A 192 -19.09 -2.14 -2.32
C LEU A 192 -19.76 -1.18 -3.33
N VAL A 193 -20.12 -1.65 -4.52
CA VAL A 193 -20.78 -0.82 -5.54
C VAL A 193 -22.10 -0.27 -4.99
N GLU A 194 -23.01 -1.16 -4.60
CA GLU A 194 -24.33 -0.78 -4.11
C GLU A 194 -24.27 -0.16 -2.71
N ALA A 195 -23.41 -0.71 -1.84
CA ALA A 195 -23.14 -0.16 -0.51
C ALA A 195 -22.60 1.27 -0.54
N GLY A 196 -21.80 1.63 -1.55
CA GLY A 196 -21.29 2.98 -1.74
C GLY A 196 -22.32 3.94 -2.33
N LYS A 197 -23.16 3.47 -3.28
CA LYS A 197 -24.14 4.31 -3.97
C LYS A 197 -25.28 4.71 -3.06
N HIS A 198 -25.90 3.74 -2.40
CA HIS A 198 -27.13 3.93 -1.63
C HIS A 198 -26.88 4.07 -0.13
N GLY A 199 -25.69 3.65 0.33
CA GLY A 199 -25.42 3.52 1.75
C GLY A 199 -26.19 2.34 2.35
N LEU A 200 -25.77 1.91 3.53
CA LEU A 200 -26.48 0.87 4.30
C LEU A 200 -26.64 1.28 5.77
N PRO A 201 -27.77 0.94 6.39
CA PRO A 201 -27.95 1.14 7.82
C PRO A 201 -26.96 0.26 8.59
N MET A 202 -26.08 0.90 9.38
CA MET A 202 -25.09 0.19 10.19
C MET A 202 -25.01 0.82 11.58
N ARG A 203 -25.11 -0.03 12.61
CA ARG A 203 -24.85 0.42 14.00
C ARG A 203 -23.35 0.51 14.21
N GLY A 204 -22.87 1.58 14.86
CA GLY A 204 -21.49 1.67 15.32
C GLY A 204 -21.28 0.86 16.60
N GLY A 205 -20.03 0.81 17.07
CA GLY A 205 -19.70 0.26 18.40
C GLY A 205 -20.34 1.05 19.56
N ASP A 206 -20.82 2.26 19.29
CA ASP A 206 -21.60 3.11 20.18
C ASP A 206 -23.12 2.80 20.17
N GLY A 207 -23.55 1.82 19.36
CA GLY A 207 -24.96 1.43 19.22
C GLY A 207 -25.81 2.32 18.32
N VAL A 208 -25.28 3.47 17.89
CA VAL A 208 -26.00 4.45 17.05
C VAL A 208 -26.08 3.97 15.61
N LEU A 209 -27.29 3.99 15.04
CA LEU A 209 -27.54 3.60 13.65
C LEU A 209 -27.24 4.76 12.71
N ARG A 210 -26.43 4.52 11.68
CA ARG A 210 -26.02 5.51 10.67
C ARG A 210 -26.25 4.98 9.26
N ARG A 211 -26.50 5.88 8.28
CA ARG A 211 -26.48 5.52 6.85
C ARG A 211 -25.02 5.55 6.37
N CYS A 212 -24.40 4.39 6.35
CA CYS A 212 -22.98 4.24 6.05
C CYS A 212 -22.75 3.97 4.56
N HIS A 213 -22.03 4.86 3.89
CA HIS A 213 -21.55 4.69 2.51
C HIS A 213 -20.14 4.11 2.53
N LEU A 214 -19.99 2.88 2.07
CA LEU A 214 -18.70 2.20 2.00
C LEU A 214 -18.03 2.56 0.69
N LEU A 215 -16.97 3.38 0.74
CA LEU A 215 -16.34 3.95 -0.45
C LEU A 215 -14.89 3.50 -0.56
N PHE A 216 -14.49 3.04 -1.75
CA PHE A 216 -13.10 2.67 -2.00
C PHE A 216 -12.20 3.92 -1.98
N ALA A 217 -11.44 4.09 -0.89
CA ALA A 217 -10.64 5.28 -0.65
C ALA A 217 -9.22 5.14 -1.17
N ALA A 218 -8.55 4.06 -0.79
CA ALA A 218 -7.13 3.91 -1.01
C ALA A 218 -6.74 2.45 -1.27
N PHE A 219 -5.76 2.28 -2.17
CA PHE A 219 -5.10 1.01 -2.42
C PHE A 219 -3.62 1.08 -2.04
N VAL A 220 -3.23 0.19 -1.13
CA VAL A 220 -1.87 0.07 -0.59
C VAL A 220 -1.18 -1.15 -1.19
N GLY A 221 -0.19 -0.92 -2.03
CA GLY A 221 0.60 -1.98 -2.64
C GLY A 221 1.92 -1.45 -3.18
N ASP A 222 2.81 -2.35 -3.56
CA ASP A 222 4.08 -1.99 -4.18
C ASP A 222 3.88 -1.48 -5.62
N TYR A 223 4.93 -0.93 -6.23
CA TYR A 223 4.79 -0.27 -7.53
C TYR A 223 4.25 -1.18 -8.65
N PRO A 224 4.77 -2.41 -8.87
CA PRO A 224 4.15 -3.37 -9.77
C PRO A 224 2.66 -3.62 -9.49
N GLU A 225 2.26 -3.75 -8.23
CA GLU A 225 0.86 -3.96 -7.83
C GLU A 225 0.00 -2.74 -8.17
N GLN A 226 0.50 -1.52 -7.94
CA GLN A 226 -0.18 -0.29 -8.30
C GLN A 226 -0.45 -0.19 -9.81
N LEU A 227 0.49 -0.64 -10.65
CA LEU A 227 0.31 -0.73 -12.11
C LEU A 227 -0.63 -1.85 -12.54
N LEU A 228 -0.76 -2.89 -11.72
CA LEU A 228 -1.73 -3.94 -11.95
C LEU A 228 -3.14 -3.40 -11.68
N VAL A 229 -3.37 -2.82 -10.50
CA VAL A 229 -4.65 -2.25 -10.08
C VAL A 229 -5.15 -1.15 -11.02
N THR A 230 -4.29 -0.21 -11.42
CA THR A 230 -4.67 0.88 -12.33
C THR A 230 -4.71 0.45 -13.79
N CYS A 231 -4.33 -0.80 -14.09
CA CYS A 231 -4.17 -1.30 -15.45
C CYS A 231 -3.15 -0.50 -16.29
N THR A 232 -2.26 0.29 -15.69
CA THR A 232 -1.30 1.14 -16.40
C THR A 232 0.05 0.45 -16.66
N LYS A 233 0.94 1.09 -17.42
CA LYS A 233 2.28 0.57 -17.77
C LYS A 233 3.45 1.37 -17.21
N VAL A 234 3.22 2.63 -16.88
CA VAL A 234 4.28 3.60 -16.53
C VAL A 234 3.98 4.16 -15.15
N CYS A 235 3.32 5.31 -15.01
CA CYS A 235 2.87 5.89 -13.74
C CYS A 235 1.40 5.53 -13.49
N PRO A 236 1.01 5.10 -12.27
CA PRO A 236 -0.38 4.80 -11.96
C PRO A 236 -1.27 6.05 -11.86
N THR A 237 -0.71 7.22 -11.58
CA THR A 237 -1.49 8.43 -11.26
C THR A 237 -1.60 9.42 -12.42
N CYS A 238 -0.49 9.65 -13.13
CA CYS A 238 -0.43 10.59 -14.24
C CYS A 238 0.00 9.93 -15.55
N ASP A 239 -0.15 10.66 -16.65
CA ASP A 239 0.10 10.22 -18.02
C ASP A 239 1.54 10.44 -18.52
N VAL A 240 2.46 10.86 -17.64
CA VAL A 240 3.85 11.20 -17.98
C VAL A 240 4.50 10.16 -18.93
N PRO A 241 5.20 10.61 -19.99
CA PRO A 241 5.96 9.73 -20.85
C PRO A 241 7.04 8.95 -20.09
N ARG A 242 7.35 7.74 -20.58
CA ARG A 242 8.33 6.84 -19.94
C ARG A 242 9.73 7.45 -19.86
N ASP A 243 10.10 8.18 -20.90
CA ASP A 243 11.39 8.83 -21.05
C ASP A 243 11.55 10.07 -20.14
N GLU A 244 10.44 10.65 -19.71
CA GLU A 244 10.37 11.82 -18.83
C GLU A 244 10.25 11.47 -17.34
N LEU A 245 10.17 10.20 -16.97
CA LEU A 245 10.14 9.76 -15.54
C LEU A 245 11.31 10.29 -14.70
N GLY A 246 12.38 10.74 -15.34
CA GLY A 246 13.53 11.33 -14.70
C GLY A 246 13.53 12.86 -14.62
N SER A 247 12.56 13.59 -15.18
CA SER A 247 12.62 15.06 -15.20
C SER A 247 12.37 15.66 -13.82
N GLY A 248 11.35 15.15 -13.11
CA GLY A 248 10.82 15.75 -11.88
C GLY A 248 9.47 16.41 -12.09
N ASP A 249 9.05 16.51 -13.35
CA ASP A 249 7.73 17.01 -13.72
C ASP A 249 6.69 15.90 -13.55
N LEU A 250 5.47 16.34 -13.26
CA LEU A 250 4.29 15.49 -13.22
C LEU A 250 3.53 15.66 -14.54
N GLY A 251 3.00 14.55 -15.06
CA GLY A 251 2.04 14.61 -16.16
C GLY A 251 0.66 15.04 -15.67
N GLU A 252 -0.29 15.07 -16.60
CA GLU A 252 -1.68 15.33 -16.26
C GLU A 252 -2.29 14.13 -15.54
N SER A 253 -3.31 14.41 -14.73
CA SER A 253 -4.08 13.34 -14.08
C SER A 253 -4.74 12.49 -15.15
N ARG A 254 -4.64 11.16 -15.02
CA ARG A 254 -5.27 10.25 -15.98
C ARG A 254 -6.79 10.46 -16.03
N ASP A 255 -7.31 10.53 -17.25
CA ASP A 255 -8.73 10.66 -17.49
C ASP A 255 -9.45 9.34 -17.22
N LEU A 256 -10.23 9.31 -16.13
CA LEU A 256 -11.04 8.15 -15.76
C LEU A 256 -12.20 7.93 -16.73
N GLN A 257 -12.80 9.01 -17.25
CA GLN A 257 -13.98 8.92 -18.10
C GLN A 257 -13.62 8.29 -19.46
N ALA A 258 -12.54 8.76 -20.10
CA ALA A 258 -12.00 8.15 -21.30
C ALA A 258 -11.62 6.66 -21.10
N VAL A 259 -11.16 6.31 -19.90
CA VAL A 259 -10.87 4.93 -19.52
C VAL A 259 -12.14 4.09 -19.40
N LEU A 260 -13.20 4.59 -18.77
CA LEU A 260 -14.48 3.89 -18.66
C LEU A 260 -15.11 3.68 -20.04
N GLU A 261 -15.10 4.70 -20.90
CA GLU A 261 -15.57 4.60 -22.30
C GLU A 261 -14.79 3.55 -23.10
N ALA A 262 -13.47 3.45 -22.89
CA ALA A 262 -12.67 2.40 -23.50
C ALA A 262 -13.00 0.99 -22.98
N LEU A 263 -13.44 0.86 -21.72
CA LEU A 263 -13.83 -0.40 -21.10
C LEU A 263 -15.23 -0.86 -21.55
N GLU A 264 -16.14 0.05 -21.89
CA GLU A 264 -17.46 -0.28 -22.44
C GLU A 264 -17.38 -1.05 -23.77
N LEU A 265 -16.28 -0.91 -24.51
CA LEU A 265 -16.05 -1.62 -25.77
C LEU A 265 -15.62 -3.10 -25.59
N VAL A 266 -15.58 -3.61 -24.35
CA VAL A 266 -15.07 -4.97 -24.05
C VAL A 266 -15.84 -6.09 -24.75
N ASP A 267 -17.15 -5.92 -24.94
CA ASP A 267 -18.02 -6.87 -25.63
C ASP A 267 -18.02 -6.69 -27.16
N GLY A 268 -17.35 -5.65 -27.66
CA GLY A 268 -17.19 -5.36 -29.09
C GLY A 268 -16.04 -6.12 -29.75
N PRO A 269 -15.68 -5.75 -31.00
CA PRO A 269 -14.55 -6.35 -31.70
C PRO A 269 -13.24 -6.20 -30.90
N PRO A 270 -12.46 -7.28 -30.66
CA PRO A 270 -11.25 -7.21 -29.83
C PRO A 270 -10.22 -6.17 -30.29
N GLY A 271 -10.15 -5.89 -31.59
CA GLY A 271 -9.27 -4.88 -32.16
C GLY A 271 -9.61 -3.47 -31.68
N GLU A 272 -10.90 -3.13 -31.62
CA GLU A 272 -11.42 -1.84 -31.20
C GLU A 272 -11.20 -1.62 -29.70
N PHE A 273 -11.57 -2.61 -28.88
CA PHE A 273 -11.30 -2.58 -27.44
C PHE A 273 -9.80 -2.35 -27.14
N PHE A 274 -8.92 -3.06 -27.86
CA PHE A 274 -7.49 -2.93 -27.67
C PHE A 274 -6.96 -1.57 -28.15
N ALA A 275 -7.54 -1.00 -29.21
CA ALA A 275 -7.19 0.32 -29.69
C ALA A 275 -7.62 1.41 -28.70
N ALA A 276 -8.86 1.35 -28.21
CA ALA A 276 -9.41 2.28 -27.23
C ALA A 276 -8.63 2.25 -25.91
N CYS A 277 -8.37 1.05 -25.37
CA CYS A 277 -7.52 0.90 -24.17
C CYS A 277 -6.11 1.47 -24.37
N ARG A 278 -5.51 1.30 -25.56
CA ARG A 278 -4.21 1.92 -25.87
C ARG A 278 -4.31 3.45 -25.92
N GLY A 279 -5.36 4.00 -26.54
CA GLY A 279 -5.63 5.43 -26.59
C GLY A 279 -5.80 6.04 -25.20
N ALA A 280 -6.53 5.36 -24.32
CA ALA A 280 -6.71 5.75 -22.91
C ALA A 280 -5.49 5.43 -22.02
N GLY A 281 -4.40 4.87 -22.57
CA GLY A 281 -3.16 4.63 -21.83
C GLY A 281 -3.19 3.45 -20.84
N ILE A 282 -4.14 2.54 -20.96
CA ILE A 282 -4.30 1.36 -20.08
C ILE A 282 -4.05 0.03 -20.82
N LYS A 283 -3.94 -1.05 -20.05
CA LYS A 283 -3.91 -2.43 -20.54
C LYS A 283 -5.37 -2.87 -20.80
N PRO A 284 -5.64 -3.66 -21.85
CA PRO A 284 -6.97 -4.21 -22.10
C PRO A 284 -7.28 -5.30 -21.07
N ILE A 285 -7.94 -4.90 -19.99
CA ILE A 285 -8.39 -5.74 -18.88
C ILE A 285 -9.92 -5.84 -18.95
N VAL A 286 -10.45 -7.05 -18.84
CA VAL A 286 -11.89 -7.30 -18.88
C VAL A 286 -12.45 -7.02 -17.48
N HIS A 287 -13.33 -6.03 -17.40
CA HIS A 287 -13.98 -5.56 -16.19
C HIS A 287 -13.08 -5.42 -14.95
N PRO A 288 -12.19 -4.41 -14.91
CA PRO A 288 -11.41 -4.11 -13.72
C PRO A 288 -12.30 -4.00 -12.47
N PHE A 289 -11.85 -4.54 -11.32
CA PHE A 289 -12.68 -4.62 -10.10
C PHE A 289 -13.26 -3.29 -9.59
N TRP A 290 -12.63 -2.17 -9.93
CA TRP A 290 -13.04 -0.83 -9.51
C TRP A 290 -14.07 -0.19 -10.45
N GLU A 291 -14.36 -0.84 -11.58
CA GLU A 291 -15.44 -0.44 -12.50
C GLU A 291 -16.78 -0.46 -11.74
N GLY A 292 -17.49 0.67 -11.77
CA GLY A 292 -18.77 0.85 -11.10
C GLY A 292 -18.69 1.36 -9.65
N PHE A 293 -17.49 1.47 -9.05
CA PHE A 293 -17.38 2.05 -7.70
C PHE A 293 -17.76 3.54 -7.69
N PRO A 294 -18.69 3.96 -6.81
CA PRO A 294 -19.12 5.35 -6.74
C PRO A 294 -18.06 6.21 -6.06
N TYR A 295 -17.98 7.49 -6.47
CA TYR A 295 -17.05 8.50 -5.92
C TYR A 295 -15.57 8.07 -5.92
N THR A 296 -15.22 7.10 -6.77
CA THR A 296 -13.89 6.50 -6.81
C THR A 296 -13.21 6.88 -8.12
N ASN A 297 -12.00 7.43 -8.01
CA ASN A 297 -11.07 7.51 -9.13
C ASN A 297 -9.86 6.67 -8.79
N ILE A 298 -9.67 5.57 -9.52
CA ILE A 298 -8.64 4.58 -9.22
C ILE A 298 -7.22 5.17 -9.28
N PHE A 299 -6.97 6.13 -10.17
CA PHE A 299 -5.67 6.78 -10.33
C PHE A 299 -5.35 7.72 -9.15
N ARG A 300 -6.39 8.24 -8.49
CA ARG A 300 -6.28 9.02 -7.25
C ARG A 300 -6.19 8.13 -6.00
N ALA A 301 -6.74 6.93 -6.04
CA ALA A 301 -6.76 6.00 -4.90
C ALA A 301 -5.41 5.29 -4.68
N ILE A 302 -4.45 5.39 -5.61
CA ILE A 302 -3.12 4.81 -5.44
C ILE A 302 -2.29 5.66 -4.50
N THR A 303 -1.86 5.06 -3.39
CA THR A 303 -1.08 5.77 -2.37
C THR A 303 0.42 5.48 -2.46
N PRO A 304 1.28 6.46 -2.14
CA PRO A 304 2.72 6.25 -2.06
C PRO A 304 3.12 5.29 -0.94
N ASP A 305 4.29 4.67 -1.09
CA ASP A 305 4.77 3.67 -0.14
C ASP A 305 6.22 3.91 0.33
N ILE A 306 6.39 4.17 1.62
CA ILE A 306 7.69 4.49 2.21
C ILE A 306 8.66 3.29 2.10
N LEU A 307 8.17 2.07 2.30
CA LEU A 307 9.03 0.89 2.34
C LEU A 307 9.59 0.53 0.97
N HIS A 308 8.72 0.21 0.01
CA HIS A 308 9.11 -0.30 -1.29
C HIS A 308 9.56 0.81 -2.25
N GLN A 309 9.05 2.04 -2.10
CA GLN A 309 9.42 3.16 -2.98
C GLN A 309 10.63 3.94 -2.46
N LEU A 310 10.65 4.34 -1.19
CA LEU A 310 11.77 5.12 -0.67
C LEU A 310 12.91 4.22 -0.19
N TYR A 311 12.70 3.39 0.84
CA TYR A 311 13.78 2.61 1.43
C TYR A 311 14.35 1.54 0.48
N GLN A 312 13.51 0.62 0.01
CA GLN A 312 13.94 -0.52 -0.83
C GLN A 312 14.20 -0.16 -2.31
N ALA A 313 14.00 1.11 -2.70
CA ALA A 313 14.33 1.55 -4.05
C ALA A 313 15.19 2.82 -4.08
N LEU A 314 14.68 4.00 -3.70
CA LEU A 314 15.48 5.23 -3.83
C LEU A 314 16.72 5.23 -2.93
N ILE A 315 16.59 4.86 -1.66
CA ILE A 315 17.74 4.76 -0.74
C ILE A 315 18.65 3.61 -1.12
N LYS A 316 18.10 2.44 -1.47
CA LYS A 316 18.87 1.32 -2.02
C LYS A 316 19.73 1.77 -3.22
N HIS A 317 19.15 2.49 -4.16
CA HIS A 317 19.86 3.01 -5.32
C HIS A 317 20.90 4.06 -4.93
N LEU A 318 20.56 4.98 -4.03
CA LEU A 318 21.49 6.00 -3.54
C LEU A 318 22.73 5.36 -2.92
N VAL A 319 22.55 4.36 -2.05
CA VAL A 319 23.67 3.61 -1.45
C VAL A 319 24.50 2.94 -2.54
N ALA A 320 23.87 2.28 -3.51
CA ALA A 320 24.59 1.65 -4.62
C ALA A 320 25.34 2.66 -5.52
N TRP A 321 24.84 3.89 -5.65
CA TRP A 321 25.53 4.95 -6.40
C TRP A 321 26.74 5.46 -5.64
N LEU A 322 26.62 5.64 -4.32
CA LEU A 322 27.70 6.11 -3.46
C LEU A 322 28.84 5.10 -3.34
N THR A 323 28.52 3.81 -3.25
CA THR A 323 29.49 2.72 -3.14
C THR A 323 30.06 2.27 -4.49
N ASN A 324 29.60 2.86 -5.60
CA ASN A 324 30.18 2.62 -6.92
C ASN A 324 31.63 3.15 -6.95
N SER A 325 32.55 2.40 -7.59
CA SER A 325 33.97 2.78 -7.71
C SER A 325 34.20 4.12 -8.43
N LYS A 326 33.24 4.58 -9.24
CA LYS A 326 33.30 5.90 -9.89
C LYS A 326 32.82 7.06 -8.99
N ALA A 327 32.24 6.77 -7.82
CA ALA A 327 31.92 7.75 -6.80
C ALA A 327 32.93 7.65 -5.65
N PHE A 328 32.54 7.10 -4.49
CA PHE A 328 33.44 6.91 -3.34
C PHE A 328 33.99 5.49 -3.23
N GLY A 329 33.39 4.53 -3.93
CA GLY A 329 33.80 3.14 -3.91
C GLY A 329 33.43 2.38 -2.65
N PRO A 330 33.46 1.03 -2.70
CA PRO A 330 33.02 0.20 -1.59
C PRO A 330 34.02 0.19 -0.42
N ILE A 331 35.32 0.26 -0.74
CA ILE A 331 36.40 0.15 0.26
C ILE A 331 36.34 1.30 1.27
N GLU A 332 36.24 2.54 0.78
CA GLU A 332 36.25 3.72 1.65
C GLU A 332 34.95 3.82 2.47
N VAL A 333 33.80 3.61 1.83
CA VAL A 333 32.50 3.64 2.53
C VAL A 333 32.44 2.59 3.64
N ASP A 334 32.90 1.37 3.39
CA ASP A 334 32.92 0.31 4.40
C ASP A 334 33.98 0.57 5.49
N ALA A 335 35.14 1.12 5.14
CA ALA A 335 36.14 1.50 6.13
C ALA A 335 35.59 2.52 7.13
N ARG A 336 34.78 3.48 6.66
CA ARG A 336 34.11 4.47 7.52
C ARG A 336 33.00 3.87 8.36
N CYS A 337 32.21 2.95 7.80
CA CYS A 337 31.23 2.18 8.57
C CYS A 337 31.88 1.47 9.77
N ARG A 338 33.09 0.90 9.57
CA ARG A 338 33.87 0.22 10.63
C ARG A 338 34.43 1.16 11.69
N ARG A 339 34.67 2.43 11.35
CA ARG A 339 35.23 3.46 12.24
C ARG A 339 34.16 4.28 12.97
N MET A 340 32.88 4.05 12.66
CA MET A 340 31.79 4.71 13.37
C MET A 340 31.89 4.44 14.88
N PRO A 341 31.87 5.47 15.73
CA PRO A 341 31.91 5.29 17.17
C PRO A 341 30.66 4.53 17.63
N PRO A 342 30.76 3.69 18.68
CA PRO A 342 29.61 3.04 19.26
C PRO A 342 28.53 4.06 19.66
N ASN A 343 27.28 3.75 19.33
CA ASN A 343 26.13 4.61 19.63
C ASN A 343 24.90 3.74 19.93
N HIS A 344 24.08 4.17 20.89
CA HIS A 344 22.82 3.52 21.25
C HIS A 344 21.67 3.77 20.26
N THR A 345 21.77 4.78 19.39
CA THR A 345 20.67 5.19 18.49
C THR A 345 20.84 4.75 17.03
N THR A 346 22.03 4.26 16.65
CA THR A 346 22.35 3.86 15.27
C THR A 346 22.97 2.47 15.23
N ARG A 347 22.59 1.65 14.26
CA ARG A 347 23.20 0.35 14.03
C ARG A 347 24.65 0.50 13.57
N LEU A 348 25.54 -0.27 14.18
CA LEU A 348 26.95 -0.36 13.76
C LEU A 348 27.10 -1.43 12.67
N PHE A 349 27.70 -1.05 11.54
CA PHE A 349 28.00 -1.95 10.44
C PHE A 349 29.48 -2.34 10.48
N THR A 350 29.85 -3.20 11.43
CA THR A 350 31.25 -3.61 11.71
C THR A 350 31.93 -4.37 10.58
N LYS A 351 31.16 -4.86 9.59
CA LYS A 351 31.68 -5.47 8.36
C LYS A 351 31.56 -4.57 7.13
N GLY A 352 31.04 -3.36 7.29
CA GLY A 352 30.63 -2.50 6.18
C GLY A 352 29.18 -2.73 5.75
N ILE A 353 28.69 -1.85 4.88
CA ILE A 353 27.34 -1.93 4.30
C ILE A 353 27.34 -2.67 2.95
N THR A 354 28.48 -2.72 2.24
CA THR A 354 28.54 -3.39 0.92
C THR A 354 28.57 -4.91 1.00
N THR A 355 28.94 -5.47 2.16
CA THR A 355 28.92 -6.92 2.41
C THR A 355 27.52 -7.49 2.66
N LEU A 356 26.52 -6.63 2.86
CA LEU A 356 25.17 -7.06 3.19
C LEU A 356 24.49 -7.68 1.95
N SER A 357 23.86 -8.84 2.13
CA SER A 357 23.03 -9.48 1.11
C SER A 357 21.57 -9.49 1.57
N ARG A 358 20.63 -9.32 0.64
CA ARG A 358 19.18 -9.28 0.93
C ARG A 358 18.80 -8.23 2.01
N VAL A 359 19.38 -7.04 1.87
CA VAL A 359 19.19 -5.91 2.79
C VAL A 359 17.70 -5.61 3.01
N SER A 360 17.27 -5.69 4.27
CA SER A 360 15.90 -5.44 4.69
C SER A 360 15.52 -3.96 4.66
N GLY A 361 14.22 -3.65 4.80
CA GLY A 361 13.77 -2.26 4.94
C GLY A 361 14.33 -1.56 6.17
N GLN A 362 14.44 -2.28 7.29
CA GLN A 362 15.04 -1.76 8.52
C GLN A 362 16.54 -1.47 8.35
N GLU A 363 17.29 -2.31 7.63
CA GLU A 363 18.70 -2.04 7.36
C GLU A 363 18.89 -0.83 6.44
N HIS A 364 18.06 -0.63 5.41
CA HIS A 364 18.09 0.60 4.61
C HIS A 364 17.77 1.85 5.46
N ARG A 365 16.86 1.73 6.42
CA ARG A 365 16.55 2.80 7.39
C ARG A 365 17.77 3.13 8.26
N ASP A 366 18.46 2.12 8.76
CA ASP A 366 19.66 2.30 9.57
C ASP A 366 20.80 2.92 8.75
N ILE A 367 20.98 2.50 7.49
CA ILE A 367 21.97 3.08 6.57
C ILE A 367 21.64 4.55 6.26
N ALA A 368 20.37 4.88 5.99
CA ALA A 368 19.96 6.25 5.69
C ALA A 368 20.33 7.25 6.81
N ARG A 369 20.30 6.82 8.08
CA ARG A 369 20.66 7.64 9.24
C ARG A 369 22.14 8.01 9.29
N ILE A 370 23.02 7.18 8.74
CA ILE A 370 24.47 7.36 8.85
C ILE A 370 25.11 7.82 7.54
N VAL A 371 24.47 7.59 6.40
CA VAL A 371 25.10 7.74 5.07
C VAL A 371 25.65 9.15 4.82
N MET A 372 24.95 10.20 5.28
CA MET A 372 25.45 11.58 5.14
C MET A 372 26.75 11.78 5.92
N GLY A 373 26.81 11.32 7.17
CA GLY A 373 28.00 11.41 8.01
C GLY A 373 29.16 10.59 7.46
N LEU A 374 28.90 9.49 6.76
CA LEU A 374 29.95 8.69 6.11
C LEU A 374 30.63 9.44 4.95
N ILE A 375 29.93 10.35 4.26
CA ILE A 375 30.42 10.92 2.99
C ILE A 375 30.74 12.41 3.04
N VAL A 376 30.38 13.12 4.12
CA VAL A 376 30.37 14.60 4.16
C VAL A 376 31.72 15.26 3.85
N ASP A 377 32.82 14.62 4.23
CA ASP A 377 34.21 15.08 4.06
C ASP A 377 34.98 14.30 2.97
N LEU A 378 34.33 13.38 2.27
CA LEU A 378 34.93 12.67 1.13
C LEU A 378 35.04 13.59 -0.08
N ARG A 379 36.12 13.46 -0.85
CA ARG A 379 36.33 14.22 -2.09
C ARG A 379 36.18 13.32 -3.30
N LEU A 380 35.38 13.77 -4.27
CA LEU A 380 35.37 13.17 -5.61
C LEU A 380 36.67 13.49 -6.35
N LEU A 381 37.12 12.53 -7.15
CA LEU A 381 38.30 12.67 -8.00
C LEU A 381 37.98 13.47 -9.28
N ASN A 382 39.02 13.82 -10.05
CA ASN A 382 38.91 14.38 -11.40
C ASN A 382 38.11 15.70 -11.51
N GLY A 383 38.14 16.53 -10.46
CA GLY A 383 37.50 17.86 -10.48
C GLY A 383 35.98 17.84 -10.38
N HIS A 384 35.35 16.68 -10.17
CA HIS A 384 33.90 16.61 -9.98
C HIS A 384 33.46 17.30 -8.67
N SER A 385 32.31 17.97 -8.72
CA SER A 385 31.77 18.70 -7.56
C SER A 385 31.21 17.76 -6.50
N THR A 386 31.99 17.57 -5.43
CA THR A 386 31.55 16.87 -4.21
C THR A 386 30.30 17.52 -3.63
N THR A 387 30.26 18.86 -3.60
CA THR A 387 29.10 19.63 -3.11
C THR A 387 27.82 19.25 -3.83
N ARG A 388 27.85 19.08 -5.17
CA ARG A 388 26.67 18.67 -5.94
C ARG A 388 26.19 17.28 -5.53
N LEU A 389 27.10 16.33 -5.32
CA LEU A 389 26.77 15.00 -4.80
C LEU A 389 26.14 15.09 -3.41
N LEU A 390 26.76 15.82 -2.48
CA LEU A 390 26.23 15.99 -1.12
C LEU A 390 24.84 16.63 -1.13
N LEU A 391 24.60 17.64 -1.98
CA LEU A 391 23.28 18.26 -2.14
C LEU A 391 22.24 17.27 -2.69
N ALA A 392 22.61 16.40 -3.63
CA ALA A 392 21.73 15.35 -4.12
C ALA A 392 21.37 14.37 -2.99
N VAL A 393 22.37 13.83 -2.28
CA VAL A 393 22.14 12.90 -1.17
C VAL A 393 21.28 13.56 -0.09
N ARG A 394 21.58 14.81 0.28
CA ARG A 394 20.82 15.57 1.26
C ARG A 394 19.37 15.77 0.82
N GLY A 395 19.13 16.17 -0.43
CA GLY A 395 17.77 16.32 -0.95
C GLY A 395 16.94 15.05 -0.85
N MET A 396 17.53 13.89 -1.17
CA MET A 396 16.86 12.59 -1.06
C MET A 396 16.58 12.19 0.39
N LEU A 397 17.53 12.42 1.31
CA LEU A 397 17.35 12.13 2.73
C LEU A 397 16.35 13.07 3.40
N ASP A 398 16.45 14.38 3.13
CA ASP A 398 15.50 15.40 3.60
C ASP A 398 14.08 15.01 3.14
N PHE A 399 13.90 14.66 1.86
CA PHE A 399 12.62 14.19 1.32
C PHE A 399 12.10 12.94 2.04
N LEU A 400 12.96 11.92 2.21
CA LEU A 400 12.61 10.70 2.93
C LEU A 400 12.11 10.98 4.34
N TYR A 401 12.79 11.86 5.10
CA TYR A 401 12.42 12.15 6.48
C TYR A 401 11.16 13.02 6.58
N LEU A 402 11.03 14.02 5.70
CA LEU A 402 9.83 14.85 5.61
C LEU A 402 8.60 14.01 5.24
N ALA A 403 8.72 13.09 4.28
CA ALA A 403 7.63 12.19 3.91
C ALA A 403 7.14 11.28 5.05
N GLN A 404 7.94 11.11 6.12
CA GLN A 404 7.59 10.31 7.30
C GLN A 404 7.00 11.14 8.44
N TYR A 405 6.77 12.43 8.25
CA TYR A 405 6.16 13.26 9.29
C TYR A 405 4.75 12.74 9.64
N LYS A 406 4.42 12.82 10.93
CA LYS A 406 3.13 12.35 11.45
C LYS A 406 1.97 13.31 11.18
N ALA A 407 2.31 14.57 10.87
CA ALA A 407 1.40 15.63 10.48
C ALA A 407 2.15 16.59 9.54
N HIS A 408 1.44 17.10 8.54
CA HIS A 408 1.98 18.07 7.59
C HIS A 408 1.20 19.37 7.63
N ARG A 409 1.91 20.49 7.53
CA ARG A 409 1.35 21.80 7.18
C ARG A 409 1.68 22.10 5.72
N SER A 410 1.03 23.10 5.13
CA SER A 410 1.40 23.58 3.79
C SER A 410 2.90 23.92 3.68
N THR A 411 3.50 24.47 4.73
CA THR A 411 4.93 24.77 4.79
C THR A 411 5.81 23.52 4.76
N THR A 412 5.53 22.50 5.58
CA THR A 412 6.35 21.26 5.59
C THR A 412 6.15 20.42 4.33
N LEU A 413 5.01 20.55 3.64
CA LEU A 413 4.84 20.02 2.28
C LEU A 413 5.69 20.79 1.26
N GLY A 414 5.77 22.12 1.40
CA GLY A 414 6.67 22.96 0.61
C GLY A 414 8.15 22.59 0.81
N ASP A 415 8.56 22.31 2.05
CA ASP A 415 9.91 21.82 2.37
C ASP A 415 10.18 20.46 1.73
N MET A 416 9.18 19.56 1.74
CA MET A 416 9.28 18.25 1.11
C MET A 416 9.47 18.38 -0.41
N ASP A 417 8.68 19.23 -1.08
CA ASP A 417 8.85 19.51 -2.50
C ASP A 417 10.22 20.15 -2.80
N ALA A 418 10.68 21.07 -1.93
CA ALA A 418 11.99 21.69 -2.06
C ALA A 418 13.14 20.67 -1.92
N ALA A 419 13.00 19.70 -1.01
CA ALA A 419 13.95 18.60 -0.86
C ALA A 419 14.03 17.72 -2.12
N LEU A 420 12.89 17.38 -2.71
CA LEU A 420 12.86 16.63 -3.97
C LEU A 420 13.46 17.45 -5.13
N ARG A 421 13.11 18.72 -5.26
CA ARG A 421 13.72 19.63 -6.25
C ARG A 421 15.23 19.73 -6.08
N LYS A 422 15.73 19.80 -4.84
CA LYS A 422 17.17 19.80 -4.53
C LYS A 422 17.84 18.53 -5.05
N PHE A 423 17.22 17.35 -4.89
CA PHE A 423 17.72 16.12 -5.50
C PHE A 423 17.75 16.22 -7.03
N HIS A 424 16.64 16.65 -7.65
CA HIS A 424 16.53 16.76 -9.11
C HIS A 424 17.56 17.71 -9.73
N ALA A 425 17.81 18.86 -9.11
CA ALA A 425 18.79 19.84 -9.56
C ALA A 425 20.24 19.32 -9.52
N ASN A 426 20.54 18.33 -8.66
CA ASN A 426 21.91 17.89 -8.40
C ASN A 426 22.24 16.47 -8.87
N LYS A 427 21.23 15.59 -9.02
CA LYS A 427 21.40 14.15 -9.29
C LYS A 427 22.20 13.82 -10.56
N ASN A 428 22.27 14.71 -11.54
CA ASN A 428 23.08 14.50 -12.75
C ASN A 428 24.56 14.29 -12.43
N ILE A 429 25.02 14.58 -11.20
CA ILE A 429 26.39 14.27 -10.78
C ILE A 429 26.69 12.77 -10.89
N PHE A 430 25.69 11.90 -10.66
CA PHE A 430 25.86 10.47 -10.86
C PHE A 430 25.93 10.07 -12.35
N VAL A 431 25.46 10.93 -13.26
CA VAL A 431 25.64 10.76 -14.72
C VAL A 431 27.02 11.22 -15.13
N ASP A 432 27.44 12.40 -14.66
CA ASP A 432 28.77 12.96 -14.93
C ASP A 432 29.89 12.03 -14.44
N LEU A 433 29.70 11.39 -13.28
CA LEU A 433 30.61 10.37 -12.76
C LEU A 433 30.54 9.04 -13.52
N GLY A 434 29.59 8.86 -14.45
CA GLY A 434 29.37 7.61 -15.16
C GLY A 434 28.89 6.46 -14.28
N VAL A 435 28.37 6.75 -13.09
CA VAL A 435 27.75 5.78 -12.16
C VAL A 435 26.43 5.27 -12.74
N ARG A 436 25.73 6.12 -13.50
CA ARG A 436 24.44 5.80 -14.12
C ARG A 436 24.24 6.58 -15.42
N ALA A 437 23.54 6.00 -16.39
CA ALA A 437 23.25 6.68 -17.66
C ALA A 437 22.07 7.66 -17.61
N ARG A 438 20.92 7.27 -17.01
CA ARG A 438 19.67 8.04 -17.03
C ARG A 438 18.81 7.82 -15.79
N PHE A 439 17.96 8.78 -15.42
CA PHE A 439 17.09 8.73 -14.24
C PHE A 439 15.63 8.31 -14.51
N GLN A 440 15.37 7.55 -15.57
CA GLN A 440 14.04 6.98 -15.88
C GLN A 440 13.63 5.90 -14.86
N LEU A 441 13.45 6.32 -13.61
CA LEU A 441 13.17 5.51 -12.44
C LEU A 441 11.71 5.77 -12.05
N PRO A 442 10.80 4.81 -12.28
CA PRO A 442 9.38 5.03 -12.01
C PRO A 442 9.10 5.42 -10.55
N LYS A 443 9.84 4.84 -9.60
CA LYS A 443 9.74 5.17 -8.16
C LYS A 443 10.31 6.54 -7.81
N LEU A 444 11.21 7.10 -8.63
CA LEU A 444 11.67 8.49 -8.46
C LEU A 444 10.58 9.46 -8.92
N HIS A 445 9.98 9.21 -10.09
CA HIS A 445 8.83 9.99 -10.53
C HIS A 445 7.69 9.94 -9.51
N ASN A 446 7.40 8.75 -8.96
CA ASN A 446 6.33 8.58 -7.98
C ASN A 446 6.55 9.38 -6.69
N ALA A 447 7.79 9.78 -6.38
CA ALA A 447 8.09 10.67 -5.26
C ALA A 447 7.39 12.03 -5.41
N GLY A 448 7.15 12.50 -6.63
CA GLY A 448 6.42 13.75 -6.89
C GLY A 448 4.93 13.68 -6.51
N HIS A 449 4.33 12.49 -6.42
CA HIS A 449 2.92 12.32 -6.04
C HIS A 449 2.69 12.27 -4.52
N TYR A 450 3.74 12.37 -3.70
CA TYR A 450 3.62 12.29 -2.24
C TYR A 450 2.77 13.41 -1.65
N ARG A 451 3.05 14.67 -2.05
CA ARG A 451 2.28 15.83 -1.57
C ARG A 451 0.80 15.68 -1.90
N TYR A 452 0.49 15.37 -3.16
CA TYR A 452 -0.89 15.18 -3.62
C TYR A 452 -1.63 14.13 -2.77
N SER A 453 -0.98 12.99 -2.52
CA SER A 453 -1.57 11.90 -1.73
C SER A 453 -1.75 12.27 -0.26
N ILE A 454 -0.80 13.01 0.33
CA ILE A 454 -0.89 13.48 1.71
C ILE A 454 -2.06 14.46 1.89
N GLU A 455 -2.23 15.38 0.94
CA GLU A 455 -3.34 16.31 0.95
C GLU A 455 -4.69 15.61 0.78
N LEU A 456 -4.76 14.51 0.01
CA LEU A 456 -5.99 13.73 -0.18
C LEU A 456 -6.33 12.86 1.03
N PHE A 457 -5.37 12.12 1.59
CA PHE A 457 -5.62 11.00 2.50
C PHE A 457 -4.91 11.11 3.87
N GLY A 458 -4.24 12.23 4.16
CA GLY A 458 -3.43 12.39 5.36
C GLY A 458 -2.02 11.80 5.21
N THR A 459 -1.23 11.76 6.28
CA THR A 459 0.19 11.37 6.17
C THR A 459 0.39 9.90 5.77
N THR A 460 1.59 9.53 5.30
CA THR A 460 1.86 8.20 4.73
C THR A 460 1.65 7.04 5.70
N GLU A 461 1.66 7.27 7.02
CA GLU A 461 1.29 6.26 8.02
C GLU A 461 -0.13 5.71 7.82
N ASN A 462 -1.01 6.43 7.13
CA ASN A 462 -2.36 5.97 6.82
C ASN A 462 -2.39 4.81 5.81
N TYR A 463 -1.33 4.62 5.01
CA TYR A 463 -1.37 3.78 3.82
C TYR A 463 0.00 3.16 3.44
N ASN A 464 0.86 2.93 4.43
CA ASN A 464 2.19 2.34 4.24
C ASN A 464 2.14 0.80 4.29
N THR A 465 2.88 0.11 3.42
CA THR A 465 2.88 -1.37 3.36
C THR A 465 3.60 -2.04 4.54
N GLN A 466 4.35 -1.30 5.37
CA GLN A 466 5.02 -1.87 6.56
C GLN A 466 4.05 -2.59 7.49
N THR A 467 2.83 -2.06 7.63
CA THR A 467 1.80 -2.68 8.47
C THR A 467 1.40 -4.03 7.89
N THR A 468 1.15 -4.12 6.58
CA THR A 468 0.66 -5.33 5.92
C THR A 468 1.76 -6.39 5.80
N GLU A 469 3.02 -5.98 5.61
CA GLU A 469 4.16 -6.90 5.64
C GLU A 469 4.27 -7.61 7.01
N ARG A 470 4.00 -6.91 8.12
CA ARG A 470 3.96 -7.54 9.45
C ARG A 470 2.80 -8.55 9.57
N LEU A 471 1.65 -8.26 8.96
CA LEU A 471 0.49 -9.16 8.94
C LEU A 471 0.75 -10.42 8.12
N HIS A 472 1.69 -10.43 7.17
CA HIS A 472 2.04 -11.65 6.46
C HIS A 472 2.55 -12.75 7.39
N ILE A 473 3.22 -12.39 8.48
CA ILE A 473 3.72 -13.37 9.46
C ILE A 473 2.52 -14.13 10.05
N ASP A 474 1.61 -13.41 10.69
CA ASP A 474 0.52 -14.01 11.45
C ASP A 474 -0.51 -14.65 10.50
N TYR A 475 -0.91 -13.92 9.45
CA TYR A 475 -2.03 -14.34 8.61
C TYR A 475 -1.65 -15.35 7.53
N THR A 476 -0.39 -15.34 7.05
CA THR A 476 0.01 -16.22 5.93
C THR A 476 1.04 -17.26 6.33
N LYS A 477 2.13 -16.87 6.99
CA LYS A 477 3.25 -17.79 7.28
C LYS A 477 2.90 -18.72 8.42
N ASP A 478 2.39 -18.19 9.53
CA ASP A 478 2.00 -19.00 10.70
C ASP A 478 0.80 -19.89 10.36
N ALA A 479 -0.20 -19.34 9.66
CA ALA A 479 -1.33 -20.11 9.14
C ALA A 479 -0.87 -21.27 8.23
N TYR A 480 0.12 -21.02 7.36
CA TYR A 480 0.67 -22.07 6.49
C TYR A 480 1.46 -23.11 7.27
N ASN A 481 2.27 -22.69 8.25
CA ASN A 481 3.04 -23.57 9.13
C ASN A 481 2.13 -24.46 10.00
N ALA A 482 0.94 -23.98 10.35
CA ALA A 482 -0.08 -24.74 11.06
C ALA A 482 -0.85 -25.73 10.15
N SER A 483 -0.65 -25.68 8.83
CA SER A 483 -1.29 -26.61 7.89
C SER A 483 -0.42 -27.84 7.61
N ASN A 484 -1.03 -28.90 7.07
CA ASN A 484 -0.29 -30.07 6.58
C ASN A 484 0.41 -29.82 5.22
N THR A 485 0.38 -28.58 4.72
CA THR A 485 0.95 -28.09 3.44
C THR A 485 0.32 -28.65 2.15
N ARG A 486 -0.69 -29.52 2.25
CA ARG A 486 -1.49 -30.05 1.13
C ARG A 486 -2.87 -29.38 1.13
N ASN A 487 -3.29 -28.79 0.02
CA ASN A 487 -4.52 -27.97 -0.03
C ASN A 487 -4.59 -26.94 1.11
N ALA A 488 -3.45 -26.26 1.33
CA ALA A 488 -3.19 -25.50 2.55
C ALA A 488 -4.20 -24.37 2.79
N PHE A 489 -4.71 -23.72 1.75
CA PHE A 489 -5.60 -22.56 1.92
C PHE A 489 -6.88 -22.88 2.71
N ALA A 490 -7.52 -24.02 2.49
CA ALA A 490 -8.70 -24.43 3.26
C ALA A 490 -8.38 -24.68 4.74
N GLN A 491 -7.16 -25.14 5.06
CA GLN A 491 -6.70 -25.32 6.43
C GLN A 491 -6.29 -23.99 7.07
N MET A 492 -5.61 -23.14 6.30
CA MET A 492 -5.22 -21.79 6.72
C MET A 492 -6.44 -20.96 7.10
N THR A 493 -7.49 -20.94 6.28
CA THR A 493 -8.70 -20.16 6.55
C THR A 493 -9.42 -20.64 7.82
N LYS A 494 -9.52 -21.96 8.02
CA LYS A 494 -10.11 -22.54 9.23
C LYS A 494 -9.26 -22.23 10.48
N TRP A 495 -7.94 -22.29 10.37
CA TRP A 495 -7.04 -21.90 11.45
C TRP A 495 -7.21 -20.41 11.79
N LEU A 496 -7.32 -19.55 10.79
CA LEU A 496 -7.50 -18.10 10.95
C LEU A 496 -8.82 -17.69 11.61
N GLU A 497 -9.90 -18.40 11.30
CA GLU A 497 -11.19 -18.20 11.97
C GLU A 497 -11.05 -18.43 13.48
N ARG A 498 -10.41 -19.54 13.87
CA ARG A 498 -10.16 -19.87 15.28
C ARG A 498 -9.20 -18.91 15.94
N TYR A 499 -8.08 -18.61 15.27
CA TYR A 499 -7.07 -17.67 15.76
C TYR A 499 -7.69 -16.30 16.10
N SER A 500 -8.61 -15.81 15.26
CA SER A 500 -9.26 -14.53 15.48
C SER A 500 -10.16 -14.47 16.72
N VAL A 501 -10.75 -15.60 17.12
CA VAL A 501 -11.57 -15.69 18.33
C VAL A 501 -10.67 -15.75 19.56
N THR A 502 -9.66 -16.61 19.54
CA THR A 502 -8.78 -16.85 20.70
C THR A 502 -7.88 -15.67 21.06
N THR A 503 -7.68 -14.72 20.14
CA THR A 503 -6.91 -13.49 20.39
C THR A 503 -7.79 -12.30 20.79
N THR A 504 -9.12 -12.47 20.72
CA THR A 504 -10.11 -11.47 21.18
C THR A 504 -10.57 -11.75 22.61
N LEU A 505 -10.52 -13.03 23.03
CA LEU A 505 -10.64 -13.48 24.42
C LEU A 505 -9.32 -13.24 25.17
#